data_AF-A9E0K3-F1
#
_entry.id   AF-A9E0K3-F1
#
_cell.length_a   1.000
_cell.length_b   1.000
_cell.length_c   1.000
_cell.angle_alpha   90.00
_cell.angle_beta   90.00
_cell.angle_gamma   90.00
#
_symmetry.space_group_name_H-M   'P 1'
#
loop_
_entity.id
_entity.type
_entity.pdbx_description
1 polymer ?
#
loop_
_entity_poly.entity_id
_entity_poly.type
_entity_poly.pdbx_seq_one_letter_code
_entity_poly.pdbx_strand_id
1 'polypeptide(L)'
;MNRILLFAVVTIITFAACKTETKKEDPTKIEKPQKIGETEKIEKAFAKFKSLYRELNEFKNDADFKKFGFGKGGKYNEWLENVREFKQKPDSKLLLKKGVLMGELEQLGMTYANSKGKETEVTKNLNKIFSETISDKPITDEKQSYSENADYDQLKKDYELFGKWTIVNSIVNESYRYEIYKKNNEFVGVRLNDFKTENLNKKGSDYYVKGNKYGEFYRIDKNLNMILFDKDGDLTSAGYKATKTK
;
A
#
# COMPACT_ATOMS: atom_id res chain seq x y z
N MET A 1 -63.97 -42.90 25.74
CA MET A 1 -63.81 -43.32 24.33
C MET A 1 -62.41 -42.93 23.87
N ASN A 2 -61.68 -43.94 23.38
CA ASN A 2 -60.53 -43.97 22.44
C ASN A 2 -59.36 -42.98 22.65
N ARG A 3 -58.17 -43.41 23.14
CA ARG A 3 -57.11 -44.24 22.52
C ARG A 3 -56.41 -43.59 21.31
N ILE A 4 -55.08 -43.37 21.48
CA ILE A 4 -54.00 -43.75 20.54
C ILE A 4 -53.83 -42.79 19.31
N LEU A 5 -52.66 -42.33 18.84
CA LEU A 5 -51.32 -42.94 18.70
C LEU A 5 -50.25 -41.84 18.48
N LEU A 6 -49.05 -42.03 19.04
CA LEU A 6 -47.80 -41.37 18.60
C LEU A 6 -47.33 -42.03 17.29
N PHE A 7 -46.91 -41.24 16.31
CA PHE A 7 -46.01 -41.71 15.24
C PHE A 7 -44.76 -40.83 15.20
N ALA A 8 -43.64 -41.42 15.62
CA ALA A 8 -42.30 -40.92 15.36
C ALA A 8 -41.88 -41.35 13.95
N VAL A 9 -41.50 -40.40 13.10
CA VAL A 9 -40.90 -40.67 11.79
C VAL A 9 -39.39 -40.62 11.94
N VAL A 10 -38.75 -41.79 11.93
CA VAL A 10 -37.30 -41.96 11.85
C VAL A 10 -36.93 -42.08 10.37
N THR A 11 -36.29 -41.07 9.82
CA THR A 11 -35.75 -41.11 8.45
C THR A 11 -34.33 -41.66 8.49
N ILE A 12 -34.17 -42.92 8.08
CA ILE A 12 -32.85 -43.55 7.88
C ILE A 12 -32.35 -43.11 6.50
N ILE A 13 -31.35 -42.22 6.47
CA ILE A 13 -30.60 -41.90 5.25
C ILE A 13 -29.44 -42.90 5.14
N THR A 14 -29.58 -43.88 4.26
CA THR A 14 -28.50 -44.76 3.84
C THR A 14 -27.59 -44.03 2.86
N PHE A 15 -26.39 -43.65 3.30
CA PHE A 15 -25.35 -43.21 2.37
C PHE A 15 -24.72 -44.44 1.70
N ALA A 16 -25.05 -44.63 0.43
CA ALA A 16 -24.33 -45.53 -0.45
C ALA A 16 -22.89 -45.02 -0.64
N ALA A 17 -21.92 -45.84 -0.22
CA ALA A 17 -20.51 -45.60 -0.46
C ALA A 17 -20.19 -45.83 -1.95
N CYS A 18 -20.10 -44.74 -2.73
CA CYS A 18 -19.54 -44.78 -4.07
C CYS A 18 -18.01 -44.71 -3.97
N LYS A 19 -17.35 -45.87 -4.16
CA LYS A 19 -15.92 -45.94 -4.47
C LYS A 19 -15.68 -45.21 -5.79
N THR A 20 -14.93 -44.11 -5.74
CA THR A 20 -14.35 -43.48 -6.93
C THR A 20 -12.85 -43.66 -6.90
N GLU A 21 -12.34 -44.33 -7.93
CA GLU A 21 -10.93 -44.60 -8.16
C GLU A 21 -10.16 -43.29 -8.33
N THR A 22 -9.08 -43.16 -7.58
CA THR A 22 -8.19 -42.00 -7.61
C THR A 22 -7.26 -42.13 -8.82
N LYS A 23 -7.54 -41.41 -9.91
CA LYS A 23 -6.54 -41.11 -10.93
C LYS A 23 -5.53 -40.12 -10.34
N LYS A 24 -4.27 -40.53 -10.30
CA LYS A 24 -3.13 -39.64 -10.03
C LYS A 24 -3.02 -38.64 -11.18
N GLU A 25 -3.29 -37.38 -10.91
CA GLU A 25 -2.89 -36.28 -11.78
C GLU A 25 -1.47 -35.85 -11.41
N ASP A 26 -0.60 -35.86 -12.42
CA ASP A 26 0.71 -35.22 -12.37
C ASP A 26 0.53 -33.70 -12.17
N PRO A 27 1.34 -33.03 -11.33
CA PRO A 27 1.26 -31.59 -11.16
C PRO A 27 1.83 -30.90 -12.40
N THR A 28 0.92 -30.54 -13.31
CA THR A 28 1.20 -29.60 -14.40
C THR A 28 1.74 -28.30 -13.79
N LYS A 29 3.00 -27.99 -14.13
CA LYS A 29 3.73 -26.79 -13.78
C LYS A 29 2.98 -25.56 -14.31
N ILE A 30 2.26 -24.86 -13.43
CA ILE A 30 1.60 -23.58 -13.77
C ILE A 30 2.68 -22.49 -13.80
N GLU A 31 3.24 -22.22 -14.98
CA GLU A 31 3.95 -20.96 -15.22
C GLU A 31 2.93 -19.81 -15.28
N LYS A 32 3.05 -18.86 -14.36
CA LYS A 32 2.26 -17.62 -14.29
C LYS A 32 2.49 -16.75 -15.54
N PRO A 33 1.50 -16.54 -16.43
CA PRO A 33 1.63 -15.63 -17.57
C PRO A 33 1.37 -14.16 -17.22
N GLN A 34 1.04 -13.82 -15.97
CA GLN A 34 0.39 -12.54 -15.62
C GLN A 34 1.37 -11.39 -15.31
N LYS A 35 2.66 -11.65 -15.08
CA LYS A 35 3.63 -10.62 -14.64
C LYS A 35 4.08 -9.62 -15.71
N ILE A 36 4.06 -10.01 -16.99
CA ILE A 36 4.60 -9.19 -18.08
C ILE A 36 3.70 -7.97 -18.34
N GLY A 37 2.39 -8.18 -18.40
CA GLY A 37 1.43 -7.10 -18.67
C GLY A 37 1.31 -6.06 -17.54
N GLU A 38 1.53 -6.47 -16.29
CA GLU A 38 1.49 -5.54 -15.16
C GLU A 38 2.70 -4.60 -15.15
N THR A 39 3.89 -5.14 -15.44
CA THR A 39 5.12 -4.35 -15.54
C THR A 39 5.00 -3.28 -16.62
N GLU A 40 4.47 -3.63 -17.79
CA GLU A 40 4.25 -2.68 -18.88
C GLU A 40 3.26 -1.57 -18.49
N LYS A 41 2.19 -1.90 -17.76
CA LYS A 41 1.22 -0.91 -17.26
C LYS A 41 1.85 0.04 -16.25
N ILE A 42 2.67 -0.48 -15.33
CA ILE A 42 3.41 0.34 -14.36
C ILE A 42 4.31 1.34 -15.09
N GLU A 43 5.10 0.87 -16.07
CA GLU A 43 6.01 1.73 -16.81
C GLU A 43 5.27 2.78 -17.65
N LYS A 44 4.14 2.43 -18.28
CA LYS A 44 3.28 3.40 -18.98
C LYS A 44 2.70 4.45 -18.04
N ALA A 45 2.19 4.03 -16.88
CA ALA A 45 1.66 4.95 -15.88
C ALA A 45 2.75 5.89 -15.36
N PHE A 46 3.93 5.33 -15.06
CA PHE A 46 5.07 6.10 -14.57
C PHE A 46 5.64 7.06 -15.63
N ALA A 47 5.67 6.66 -16.90
CA ALA A 47 6.02 7.56 -18.00
C ALA A 47 5.06 8.75 -18.10
N LYS A 48 3.75 8.52 -17.93
CA LYS A 48 2.76 9.61 -17.91
C LYS A 48 2.96 10.54 -16.72
N PHE A 49 3.23 10.00 -15.53
CA PHE A 49 3.58 10.78 -14.34
C PHE A 49 4.81 11.67 -14.60
N LYS A 50 5.89 11.10 -15.16
CA LYS A 50 7.11 11.83 -15.52
C LYS A 50 6.84 12.99 -16.48
N SER A 51 6.01 12.76 -17.51
CA SER A 51 5.63 13.82 -18.46
C SER A 51 4.92 14.97 -17.76
N LEU A 52 3.88 14.68 -16.97
CA LEU A 52 3.09 15.70 -16.27
C LEU A 52 3.94 16.48 -15.26
N TYR A 53 4.85 15.80 -14.54
CA TYR A 53 5.78 16.48 -13.63
C TYR A 53 6.76 17.40 -14.36
N ARG A 54 7.30 16.96 -15.51
CA ARG A 54 8.17 17.79 -16.35
C ARG A 54 7.44 19.01 -16.89
N GLU A 55 6.25 18.83 -17.44
CA GLU A 55 5.40 19.91 -17.95
C GLU A 55 5.17 20.99 -16.88
N LEU A 56 4.82 20.58 -15.65
CA LEU A 56 4.64 21.51 -14.53
C LEU A 56 5.91 22.33 -14.26
N ASN A 57 7.07 21.69 -14.26
CA ASN A 57 8.34 22.36 -14.01
C ASN A 57 8.73 23.35 -15.12
N GLU A 58 8.31 23.09 -16.36
CA GLU A 58 8.54 23.98 -17.49
C GLU A 58 7.75 25.29 -17.33
N PHE A 59 6.46 25.22 -16.98
CA PHE A 59 5.62 26.42 -16.96
C PHE A 59 5.42 27.08 -15.60
N LYS A 60 5.79 26.45 -14.47
CA LYS A 60 5.51 27.02 -13.13
C LYS A 60 6.08 28.43 -12.92
N ASN A 61 7.10 28.81 -13.68
CA ASN A 61 7.75 30.11 -13.60
C ASN A 61 7.21 31.14 -14.61
N ASP A 62 6.33 30.74 -15.52
CA ASP A 62 5.80 31.61 -16.57
C ASP A 62 4.96 32.75 -15.99
N ALA A 63 5.06 33.93 -16.60
CA ALA A 63 4.30 35.10 -16.16
C ALA A 63 2.78 34.84 -16.19
N ASP A 64 2.29 34.16 -17.23
CA ASP A 64 0.88 33.78 -17.34
C ASP A 64 0.46 32.82 -16.22
N PHE A 65 1.29 31.82 -15.90
CA PHE A 65 0.97 30.87 -14.85
C PHE A 65 0.94 31.58 -13.49
N LYS A 66 1.90 32.45 -13.22
CA LYS A 66 1.94 33.25 -11.99
C LYS A 66 0.74 34.17 -11.83
N LYS A 67 0.17 34.63 -12.94
CA LYS A 67 -0.99 35.54 -12.96
C LYS A 67 -2.31 34.80 -12.86
N PHE A 68 -2.46 33.67 -13.53
CA PHE A 68 -3.75 33.00 -13.73
C PHE A 68 -3.84 31.59 -13.12
N GLY A 69 -2.73 30.96 -12.77
CA GLY A 69 -2.66 29.59 -12.27
C GLY A 69 -3.40 28.62 -13.18
N PHE A 70 -4.30 27.83 -12.58
CA PHE A 70 -5.20 26.89 -13.28
C PHE A 70 -6.63 27.43 -13.43
N GLY A 71 -6.81 28.74 -13.63
CA GLY A 71 -8.13 29.32 -13.85
C GLY A 71 -8.86 28.65 -15.03
N LYS A 72 -10.19 28.48 -14.90
CA LYS A 72 -11.04 27.89 -15.93
C LYS A 72 -10.91 28.67 -17.25
N GLY A 73 -10.58 27.97 -18.34
CA GLY A 73 -10.32 28.57 -19.66
C GLY A 73 -8.89 29.12 -19.85
N GLY A 74 -8.04 29.04 -18.83
CA GLY A 74 -6.62 29.36 -18.93
C GLY A 74 -5.81 28.23 -19.58
N LYS A 75 -4.71 28.59 -20.24
CA LYS A 75 -3.86 27.65 -21.01
C LYS A 75 -3.29 26.48 -20.19
N TYR A 76 -3.15 26.65 -18.87
CA TYR A 76 -2.63 25.59 -17.99
C TYR A 76 -3.72 24.73 -17.34
N ASN A 77 -5.00 25.08 -17.48
CA ASN A 77 -6.09 24.28 -16.92
C ASN A 77 -6.11 22.87 -17.52
N GLU A 78 -5.71 22.73 -18.79
CA GLU A 78 -5.59 21.44 -19.45
C GLU A 78 -4.64 20.48 -18.72
N TRP A 79 -3.52 20.99 -18.20
CA TRP A 79 -2.59 20.18 -17.38
C TRP A 79 -3.28 19.63 -16.14
N LEU A 80 -4.05 20.46 -15.42
CA LEU A 80 -4.75 20.05 -14.20
C LEU A 80 -5.85 19.02 -14.51
N GLU A 81 -6.59 19.20 -15.60
CA GLU A 81 -7.59 18.23 -16.04
C GLU A 81 -6.94 16.90 -16.44
N ASN A 82 -5.80 16.92 -17.15
CA ASN A 82 -5.04 15.72 -17.46
C ASN A 82 -4.57 14.96 -16.20
N VAL A 83 -4.11 15.69 -15.18
CA VAL A 83 -3.75 15.11 -13.87
C VAL A 83 -4.96 14.46 -13.20
N ARG A 84 -6.11 15.15 -13.17
CA ARG A 84 -7.35 14.67 -12.55
C ARG A 84 -7.93 13.47 -13.28
N GLU A 85 -8.00 13.52 -14.61
CA GLU A 85 -8.47 12.41 -15.43
C GLU A 85 -7.60 11.18 -15.21
N PHE A 86 -6.27 11.35 -15.23
CA PHE A 86 -5.35 10.24 -15.02
C PHE A 86 -5.47 9.66 -13.60
N LYS A 87 -5.62 10.50 -12.58
CA LYS A 87 -5.87 10.09 -11.18
C LYS A 87 -7.10 9.18 -11.03
N GLN A 88 -8.12 9.32 -11.89
CA GLN A 88 -9.30 8.45 -11.86
C GLN A 88 -9.08 7.09 -12.53
N LYS A 89 -8.02 6.93 -13.35
CA LYS A 89 -7.76 5.66 -14.04
C LYS A 89 -7.25 4.62 -13.04
N PRO A 90 -7.73 3.35 -13.09
CA PRO A 90 -7.24 2.28 -12.22
C PRO A 90 -5.71 2.13 -12.27
N ASP A 91 -5.12 2.28 -13.46
CA ASP A 91 -3.67 2.16 -13.66
C ASP A 91 -2.85 3.23 -12.91
N SER A 92 -3.44 4.38 -12.55
CA SER A 92 -2.73 5.40 -11.76
C SER A 92 -2.38 4.92 -10.35
N LYS A 93 -3.13 3.95 -9.82
CA LYS A 93 -2.85 3.33 -8.51
C LYS A 93 -1.57 2.49 -8.55
N LEU A 94 -1.15 2.04 -9.72
CA LEU A 94 0.10 1.29 -9.90
C LEU A 94 1.34 2.15 -9.63
N LEU A 95 1.21 3.48 -9.64
CA LEU A 95 2.29 4.41 -9.27
C LEU A 95 2.78 4.24 -7.82
N LEU A 96 1.94 3.67 -6.94
CA LEU A 96 2.35 3.29 -5.58
C LEU A 96 3.57 2.37 -5.58
N LYS A 97 3.71 1.51 -6.60
CA LYS A 97 4.86 0.61 -6.76
C LYS A 97 6.16 1.36 -7.11
N LYS A 98 6.05 2.62 -7.54
CA LYS A 98 7.17 3.54 -7.77
C LYS A 98 7.30 4.56 -6.63
N GLY A 99 6.50 4.47 -5.58
CA GLY A 99 6.56 5.37 -4.42
C GLY A 99 5.99 6.76 -4.66
N VAL A 100 5.12 6.95 -5.65
CA VAL A 100 4.51 8.25 -5.98
C VAL A 100 3.01 8.14 -6.20
N LEU A 101 2.30 9.24 -5.98
CA LEU A 101 0.85 9.33 -6.17
C LEU A 101 0.46 10.52 -7.06
N MET A 102 -0.57 10.33 -7.92
CA MET A 102 -1.13 11.43 -8.70
C MET A 102 -1.71 12.56 -7.85
N GLY A 103 -2.23 12.23 -6.65
CA GLY A 103 -2.71 13.23 -5.70
C GLY A 103 -1.60 14.16 -5.21
N GLU A 104 -0.38 13.65 -5.01
CA GLU A 104 0.77 14.46 -4.62
C GLU A 104 1.22 15.37 -5.76
N LEU A 105 1.15 14.91 -7.02
CA LEU A 105 1.44 15.74 -8.18
C LEU A 105 0.40 16.86 -8.38
N GLU A 106 -0.89 16.54 -8.18
CA GLU A 106 -1.96 17.54 -8.15
C GLU A 106 -1.69 18.59 -7.06
N GLN A 107 -1.36 18.14 -5.84
CA GLN A 107 -1.02 19.03 -4.72
C GLN A 107 0.17 19.93 -5.04
N LEU A 108 1.22 19.39 -5.67
CA LEU A 108 2.38 20.15 -6.09
C LEU A 108 1.97 21.29 -7.04
N GLY A 109 1.20 20.96 -8.08
CA GLY A 109 0.67 21.94 -9.02
C GLY A 109 -0.13 23.04 -8.32
N MET A 110 -1.10 22.66 -7.49
CA MET A 110 -1.96 23.61 -6.75
C MET A 110 -1.14 24.52 -5.83
N THR A 111 -0.09 23.99 -5.21
CA THR A 111 0.80 24.76 -4.35
C THR A 111 1.58 25.81 -5.15
N TYR A 112 2.06 25.48 -6.35
CA TYR A 112 2.68 26.46 -7.23
C TYR A 112 1.69 27.53 -7.71
N ALA A 113 0.47 27.14 -8.09
CA ALA A 113 -0.55 28.11 -8.50
C ALA A 113 -0.84 29.12 -7.37
N ASN A 114 -1.02 28.64 -6.14
CA ASN A 114 -1.29 29.48 -4.97
C ASN A 114 -0.11 30.38 -4.58
N SER A 115 1.11 29.90 -4.76
CA SER A 115 2.35 30.64 -4.42
C SER A 115 2.89 31.49 -5.58
N LYS A 116 2.17 31.57 -6.70
CA LYS A 116 2.60 32.25 -7.94
C LYS A 116 3.97 31.73 -8.40
N GLY A 117 4.07 30.41 -8.50
CA GLY A 117 5.25 29.69 -9.00
C GLY A 117 6.44 29.61 -8.04
N LYS A 118 6.32 30.17 -6.83
CA LYS A 118 7.42 30.19 -5.86
C LYS A 118 7.59 28.83 -5.20
N GLU A 119 8.84 28.50 -4.89
CA GLU A 119 9.12 27.35 -4.04
C GLU A 119 8.65 27.62 -2.60
N THR A 120 8.02 26.61 -2.00
CA THR A 120 7.63 26.55 -0.58
C THR A 120 8.23 25.29 0.03
N GLU A 121 8.15 25.13 1.35
CA GLU A 121 8.61 23.89 2.00
C GLU A 121 7.86 22.64 1.46
N VAL A 122 6.57 22.79 1.13
CA VAL A 122 5.77 21.71 0.53
C VAL A 122 6.30 21.36 -0.87
N THR A 123 6.52 22.36 -1.73
CA THR A 123 7.00 22.09 -3.11
C THR A 123 8.42 21.55 -3.11
N LYS A 124 9.32 22.06 -2.26
CA LYS A 124 10.68 21.53 -2.10
C LYS A 124 10.68 20.06 -1.72
N ASN A 125 9.86 19.69 -0.73
CA ASN A 125 9.77 18.29 -0.28
C ASN A 125 9.21 17.37 -1.38
N LEU A 126 8.13 17.77 -2.05
CA LEU A 126 7.54 16.99 -3.14
C LEU A 126 8.47 16.89 -4.36
N ASN A 127 9.13 17.97 -4.74
CA ASN A 127 10.14 17.97 -5.80
C ASN A 127 11.30 17.03 -5.46
N LYS A 128 11.76 17.02 -4.22
CA LYS A 128 12.82 16.11 -3.77
C LYS A 128 12.39 14.66 -4.00
N ILE A 129 11.22 14.26 -3.45
CA ILE A 129 10.66 12.92 -3.61
C ILE A 129 10.55 12.54 -5.10
N PHE A 130 9.95 13.41 -5.92
CA PHE A 130 9.75 13.10 -7.33
C PHE A 130 11.05 13.04 -8.10
N SER A 131 12.00 13.95 -7.84
CA SER A 131 13.30 13.94 -8.49
C SER A 131 14.12 12.69 -8.15
N GLU A 132 14.07 12.22 -6.90
CA GLU A 132 14.71 10.99 -6.45
C GLU A 132 14.06 9.77 -7.14
N THR A 133 12.74 9.70 -7.16
CA THR A 133 11.99 8.62 -7.81
C THR A 133 12.18 8.58 -9.33
N ILE A 134 12.27 9.73 -9.99
CA ILE A 134 12.34 9.84 -11.45
C ILE A 134 13.76 9.66 -11.98
N SER A 135 14.77 10.02 -11.18
CA SER A 135 16.15 9.86 -11.60
C SER A 135 16.41 8.38 -11.90
N ASP A 136 16.80 8.06 -13.14
CA ASP A 136 17.23 6.71 -13.56
C ASP A 136 18.52 6.25 -12.88
N LYS A 137 18.95 6.95 -11.83
CA LYS A 137 19.75 6.29 -10.81
C LYS A 137 18.97 5.03 -10.48
N PRO A 138 19.59 3.84 -10.50
CA PRO A 138 18.95 2.73 -9.84
C PRO A 138 18.48 3.32 -8.51
N ILE A 139 17.23 3.07 -8.17
CA ILE A 139 16.89 3.04 -6.77
C ILE A 139 17.89 1.99 -6.28
N THR A 140 19.10 2.41 -5.90
CA THR A 140 19.67 1.99 -4.65
C THR A 140 18.55 2.33 -3.71
N ASP A 141 17.61 1.39 -3.63
CA ASP A 141 17.28 0.80 -2.38
C ASP A 141 18.64 0.85 -1.71
N GLU A 142 18.79 1.70 -0.71
CA GLU A 142 19.36 1.11 0.47
C GLU A 142 18.47 -0.10 0.82
N LYS A 143 18.52 -1.18 0.03
CA LYS A 143 19.21 -2.38 0.41
C LYS A 143 20.52 -1.91 1.03
N GLN A 144 20.40 -1.39 2.25
CA GLN A 144 21.01 -2.09 3.34
C GLN A 144 20.73 -3.57 3.07
N SER A 145 21.60 -4.18 2.27
CA SER A 145 21.96 -5.56 2.36
C SER A 145 22.64 -5.71 3.73
N TYR A 146 21.91 -5.39 4.80
CA TYR A 146 22.07 -6.09 6.04
C TYR A 146 21.75 -7.52 5.68
N SER A 147 22.66 -8.40 6.03
CA SER A 147 22.48 -9.84 6.05
C SER A 147 21.02 -10.20 6.42
N GLU A 148 20.15 -10.40 5.41
CA GLU A 148 18.69 -10.25 5.53
C GLU A 148 18.03 -11.26 6.50
N ASN A 149 18.78 -12.25 7.00
CA ASN A 149 18.34 -13.15 8.07
C ASN A 149 19.07 -12.94 9.41
N ALA A 150 20.32 -12.49 9.45
CA ALA A 150 21.07 -12.48 10.71
C ALA A 150 20.48 -11.49 11.73
N ASP A 151 20.10 -10.30 11.27
CA ASP A 151 19.52 -9.28 12.14
C ASP A 151 18.10 -9.67 12.59
N TYR A 152 17.33 -10.31 11.71
CA TYR A 152 16.00 -10.82 12.03
C TYR A 152 16.06 -12.02 13.00
N ASP A 153 16.99 -12.95 12.79
CA ASP A 153 17.22 -14.07 13.70
C ASP A 153 17.72 -13.61 15.07
N GLN A 154 18.54 -12.56 15.11
CA GLN A 154 18.96 -11.92 16.35
C GLN A 154 17.80 -11.23 17.05
N LEU A 155 16.97 -10.46 16.31
CA LEU A 155 15.75 -9.85 16.83
C LEU A 155 14.83 -10.89 17.48
N LYS A 156 14.65 -12.05 16.85
CA LYS A 156 13.83 -13.15 17.39
C LYS A 156 14.37 -13.78 18.67
N LYS A 157 15.67 -13.70 18.92
CA LYS A 157 16.29 -14.14 20.17
C LYS A 157 16.14 -13.09 21.26
N ASP A 158 16.26 -11.82 20.89
CA ASP A 158 16.36 -10.71 21.83
C ASP A 158 15.01 -10.09 22.22
N TYR A 159 13.97 -10.29 21.41
CA TYR A 159 12.64 -9.71 21.58
C TYR A 159 11.56 -10.80 21.63
N GLU A 160 10.50 -10.54 22.39
CA GLU A 160 9.30 -11.37 22.44
C GLU A 160 8.39 -11.01 21.25
N LEU A 161 7.88 -12.01 20.54
CA LEU A 161 6.88 -11.79 19.50
C LEU A 161 5.57 -11.27 20.13
N PHE A 162 5.15 -10.06 19.73
CA PHE A 162 3.91 -9.43 20.18
C PHE A 162 2.69 -9.88 19.34
N GLY A 163 2.86 -10.01 18.02
CA GLY A 163 1.80 -10.47 17.15
C GLY A 163 2.22 -10.61 15.69
N LYS A 164 1.36 -11.27 14.91
CA LYS A 164 1.56 -11.54 13.49
C LYS A 164 0.30 -11.18 12.71
N TRP A 165 0.50 -10.56 11.55
CA TRP A 165 -0.56 -10.17 10.65
C TRP A 165 -0.17 -10.43 9.20
N THR A 166 -1.18 -10.70 8.37
CA THR A 166 -1.09 -10.50 6.93
C THR A 166 -1.72 -9.16 6.61
N ILE A 167 -0.93 -8.26 6.03
CA ILE A 167 -1.42 -6.99 5.50
C ILE A 167 -1.69 -7.18 4.02
N VAL A 168 -2.90 -6.82 3.58
CA VAL A 168 -3.32 -6.86 2.18
C VAL A 168 -3.62 -5.44 1.74
N ASN A 169 -3.18 -5.08 0.53
CA ASN A 169 -3.67 -3.92 -0.19
C ASN A 169 -4.46 -4.39 -1.42
N SER A 170 -5.78 -4.28 -1.36
CA SER A 170 -6.69 -4.74 -2.42
C SER A 170 -6.61 -3.88 -3.69
N ILE A 171 -6.12 -2.64 -3.59
CA ILE A 171 -5.99 -1.74 -4.72
C ILE A 171 -4.85 -2.19 -5.64
N VAL A 172 -3.71 -2.59 -5.09
CA VAL A 172 -2.54 -3.07 -5.86
C VAL A 172 -2.44 -4.60 -5.92
N ASN A 173 -3.39 -5.31 -5.32
CA ASN A 173 -3.43 -6.77 -5.21
C ASN A 173 -2.13 -7.36 -4.62
N GLU A 174 -1.62 -6.72 -3.56
CA GLU A 174 -0.41 -7.15 -2.86
C GLU A 174 -0.73 -7.56 -1.44
N SER A 175 0.10 -8.46 -0.90
CA SER A 175 0.07 -8.81 0.50
C SER A 175 1.47 -9.07 1.05
N TYR A 176 1.64 -8.81 2.33
CA TYR A 176 2.88 -9.09 3.04
C TYR A 176 2.60 -9.56 4.45
N ARG A 177 3.51 -10.36 5.00
CA ARG A 177 3.47 -10.73 6.41
C ARG A 177 4.16 -9.66 7.23
N TYR A 178 3.55 -9.30 8.35
CA TYR A 178 4.03 -8.29 9.27
C TYR A 178 4.04 -8.85 10.67
N GLU A 179 5.14 -8.67 11.38
CA GLU A 179 5.31 -9.11 12.75
C GLU A 179 5.70 -7.91 13.61
N ILE A 180 5.22 -7.87 14.85
CA ILE A 180 5.72 -6.90 15.84
C ILE A 180 6.40 -7.68 16.95
N TYR A 181 7.59 -7.24 17.30
CA TYR A 181 8.42 -7.74 18.39
C TYR A 181 8.49 -6.68 19.49
N LYS A 182 8.55 -7.11 20.75
CA LYS A 182 8.65 -6.22 21.93
C LYS A 182 9.79 -6.64 22.84
N LYS A 183 10.45 -5.65 23.43
CA LYS A 183 11.45 -5.83 24.49
C LYS A 183 11.32 -4.67 25.45
N ASN A 184 10.91 -4.94 26.69
CA ASN A 184 10.56 -3.89 27.65
C ASN A 184 9.50 -2.93 27.07
N ASN A 185 9.85 -1.66 26.89
CA ASN A 185 8.99 -0.61 26.32
C ASN A 185 9.26 -0.34 24.82
N GLU A 186 10.14 -1.10 24.19
CA GLU A 186 10.48 -0.97 22.79
C GLU A 186 9.67 -1.92 21.93
N PHE A 187 9.23 -1.45 20.77
CA PHE A 187 8.48 -2.22 19.78
C PHE A 187 9.13 -2.07 18.41
N VAL A 188 9.31 -3.19 17.72
CA VAL A 188 9.90 -3.25 16.37
C VAL A 188 8.93 -4.00 15.47
N GLY A 189 8.45 -3.34 14.43
CA GLY A 189 7.69 -3.95 13.35
C GLY A 189 8.61 -4.50 12.27
N VAL A 190 8.27 -5.64 11.67
CA VAL A 190 9.08 -6.28 10.63
C VAL A 190 8.16 -6.71 9.49
N ARG A 191 8.48 -6.25 8.27
CA ARG A 191 7.85 -6.74 7.04
C ARG A 191 8.66 -7.91 6.49
N LEU A 192 8.09 -9.12 6.49
CA LEU A 192 8.85 -10.34 6.18
C LEU A 192 9.15 -10.56 4.69
N ASN A 193 8.59 -9.73 3.80
CA ASN A 193 8.84 -9.88 2.37
C ASN A 193 10.23 -9.35 1.98
N ASP A 194 10.75 -8.39 2.72
CA ASP A 194 12.01 -7.69 2.48
C ASP A 194 12.79 -7.42 3.78
N PHE A 195 12.35 -8.02 4.89
CA PHE A 195 12.92 -7.87 6.23
C PHE A 195 13.07 -6.42 6.71
N LYS A 196 12.29 -5.49 6.15
CA LYS A 196 12.33 -4.10 6.56
C LYS A 196 11.82 -3.97 8.00
N THR A 197 12.65 -3.39 8.86
CA THR A 197 12.33 -3.13 10.27
C THR A 197 11.89 -1.68 10.48
N GLU A 198 10.94 -1.48 11.38
CA GLU A 198 10.39 -0.18 11.73
C GLU A 198 10.29 -0.04 13.25
N ASN A 199 10.89 1.02 13.80
CA ASN A 199 10.79 1.29 15.24
C ASN A 199 9.43 1.92 15.54
N LEU A 200 8.71 1.37 16.54
CA LEU A 200 7.36 1.78 16.88
C LEU A 200 7.30 2.44 18.26
N ASN A 201 6.68 3.62 18.32
CA ASN A 201 6.39 4.31 19.58
C ASN A 201 4.96 3.98 20.01
N LYS A 202 4.79 3.31 21.15
CA LYS A 202 3.47 2.93 21.67
C LYS A 202 2.85 4.06 22.52
N LYS A 203 1.58 4.39 22.26
CA LYS A 203 0.73 5.25 23.10
C LYS A 203 -0.67 4.64 23.20
N GLY A 204 -1.03 4.09 24.35
CA GLY A 204 -2.30 3.36 24.50
C GLY A 204 -2.33 2.13 23.59
N SER A 205 -3.32 2.04 22.70
CA SER A 205 -3.48 1.01 21.65
C SER A 205 -2.74 1.31 20.36
N ASP A 206 -2.11 2.49 20.25
CA ASP A 206 -1.59 3.00 19.00
C ASP A 206 -0.06 2.85 18.93
N TYR A 207 0.45 2.39 17.80
CA TYR A 207 1.85 2.07 17.54
C TYR A 207 2.33 2.90 16.36
N TYR A 208 3.00 4.02 16.65
CA TYR A 208 3.40 5.02 15.66
C TYR A 208 4.74 4.65 15.03
N VAL A 209 4.82 4.66 13.70
CA VAL A 209 6.06 4.40 12.97
C VAL A 209 7.01 5.59 13.13
N LYS A 210 8.14 5.38 13.81
CA LYS A 210 9.10 6.45 14.12
C LYS A 210 9.76 6.97 12.84
N GLY A 211 9.76 8.30 12.67
CA GLY A 211 10.37 8.96 11.51
C GLY A 211 9.54 8.88 10.23
N ASN A 212 8.32 8.34 10.29
CA ASN A 212 7.44 8.27 9.14
C ASN A 212 6.78 9.64 8.86
N LYS A 213 7.00 10.17 7.65
CA LYS A 213 6.48 11.49 7.23
C LYS A 213 4.97 11.53 6.97
N TYR A 214 4.35 10.38 6.76
CA TYR A 214 2.91 10.23 6.51
C TYR A 214 2.11 10.11 7.81
N GLY A 215 2.79 10.04 8.96
CA GLY A 215 2.13 9.86 10.25
C GLY A 215 1.53 8.47 10.40
N GLU A 216 2.11 7.46 9.73
CA GLU A 216 1.60 6.09 9.78
C GLU A 216 1.64 5.51 11.19
N PHE A 217 0.55 4.87 11.59
CA PHE A 217 0.46 4.14 12.85
C PHE A 217 -0.50 2.96 12.75
N TYR A 218 -0.33 2.01 13.67
CA TYR A 218 -1.22 0.86 13.81
C TYR A 218 -2.03 1.00 15.09
N ARG A 219 -3.35 0.84 15.02
CA ARG A 219 -4.18 0.65 16.21
C ARG A 219 -4.41 -0.82 16.42
N ILE A 220 -3.93 -1.35 17.54
CA ILE A 220 -4.04 -2.77 17.88
C ILE A 220 -4.86 -2.92 19.16
N ASP A 221 -5.99 -3.62 19.05
CA ASP A 221 -6.88 -3.85 20.18
C ASP A 221 -6.38 -4.99 21.09
N LYS A 222 -7.11 -5.24 22.19
CA LYS A 222 -6.80 -6.31 23.15
C LYS A 222 -6.87 -7.72 22.56
N ASN A 223 -7.56 -7.91 21.43
CA ASN A 223 -7.68 -9.19 20.73
C ASN A 223 -6.60 -9.35 19.64
N LEU A 224 -5.72 -8.34 19.50
CA LEU A 224 -4.71 -8.22 18.44
C LEU A 224 -5.32 -8.03 17.04
N ASN A 225 -6.52 -7.45 16.95
CA ASN A 225 -7.01 -6.92 15.68
C ASN A 225 -6.27 -5.61 15.39
N MET A 226 -5.76 -5.48 14.18
CA MET A 226 -4.98 -4.33 13.73
C MET A 226 -5.76 -3.55 12.67
N ILE A 227 -5.72 -2.22 12.78
CA ILE A 227 -6.17 -1.28 11.75
C ILE A 227 -5.01 -0.33 11.45
N LEU A 228 -4.79 -0.02 10.17
CA LEU A 228 -3.72 0.85 9.71
C LEU A 228 -4.27 2.27 9.51
N PHE A 229 -3.50 3.25 9.94
CA PHE A 229 -3.83 4.66 9.81
C PHE A 229 -2.64 5.44 9.24
N ASP A 230 -2.95 6.56 8.60
CA ASP A 230 -2.02 7.64 8.32
C ASP A 230 -2.55 8.96 8.91
N LYS A 231 -1.94 10.09 8.53
CA LYS A 231 -2.40 11.43 8.93
C LYS A 231 -3.83 11.78 8.47
N ASP A 232 -4.31 11.14 7.41
CA ASP A 232 -5.61 11.42 6.77
C ASP A 232 -6.71 10.49 7.32
N GLY A 233 -6.33 9.41 8.01
CA GLY A 233 -7.22 8.59 8.82
C GLY A 233 -7.05 7.09 8.59
N ASP A 234 -8.16 6.36 8.67
CA ASP A 234 -8.19 4.90 8.48
C ASP A 234 -7.91 4.54 7.01
N LEU A 235 -6.96 3.63 6.79
CA LEU A 235 -6.52 3.22 5.46
C LEU A 235 -7.39 2.12 4.80
N THR A 236 -8.49 1.72 5.42
CA THR A 236 -9.42 0.71 4.87
C THR A 236 -9.99 1.15 3.52
N SER A 237 -10.34 2.43 3.37
CA SER A 237 -10.80 2.99 2.08
C SER A 237 -9.70 3.04 1.02
N ALA A 238 -8.43 3.08 1.44
CA ALA A 238 -7.26 2.92 0.58
C ALA A 238 -6.93 1.45 0.29
N GLY A 239 -7.82 0.52 0.66
CA GLY A 239 -7.72 -0.91 0.36
C GLY A 239 -6.85 -1.71 1.32
N TYR A 240 -6.34 -1.10 2.39
CA TYR A 240 -5.53 -1.80 3.38
C TYR A 240 -6.40 -2.61 4.34
N LYS A 241 -5.98 -3.84 4.62
CA LYS A 241 -6.59 -4.70 5.64
C LYS A 241 -5.52 -5.52 6.33
N ALA A 242 -5.50 -5.50 7.66
CA ALA A 242 -4.70 -6.42 8.45
C ALA A 242 -5.57 -7.60 8.93
N THR A 243 -5.04 -8.82 8.78
CA THR A 243 -5.67 -10.03 9.32
C THR A 243 -4.68 -10.71 10.25
N LYS A 244 -5.07 -10.89 11.52
CA LYS A 244 -4.25 -11.61 12.50
C LYS A 244 -4.00 -13.03 12.02
N THR A 245 -2.74 -13.47 12.06
CA THR A 245 -2.34 -14.84 11.75
C THR A 245 -2.00 -15.61 13.01
N LYS A 246 -2.14 -16.93 12.96
CA LYS A 246 -1.73 -17.83 14.05
C LYS A 246 -0.21 -17.97 14.12
#